data_AF-A0AAJ2NSP1-F1
#
_entry.id   AF-A0AAJ2NSP1-F1
#
_cell.length_a   1.000
_cell.length_b   1.000
_cell.length_c   1.000
_cell.angle_alpha   90.00
_cell.angle_beta   90.00
_cell.angle_gamma   90.00
#
_symmetry.space_group_name_H-M   'P 1'
#
loop_
_entity.id
_entity.type
_entity.pdbx_description
1 polymer ?
#
loop_
_entity_poly.entity_id
_entity_poly.type
_entity_poly.pdbx_seq_one_letter_code
_entity_poly.pdbx_strand_id
1 'polypeptide(L)'
;SDAWGKEKSRSDTIMIAHFNEDKGTLKLTSIMRDCYVEIPGYGKHKINSAFARGGPELVSQTIKQNFDIDLQYYAIVDFQGFEQLVDEAFPDGVKIN
;
A
#
# COMPACT_ATOMS: atom_id res chain seq x y z
N SER A 1 -7.53 0.14 -3.87
CA SER A 1 -6.99 -0.12 -5.22
C SER A 1 -8.16 0.09 -6.17
N ASP A 2 -7.97 0.94 -7.18
CA ASP A 2 -9.08 1.52 -7.91
C ASP A 2 -9.27 0.69 -9.18
N ALA A 3 -10.12 -0.32 -9.11
CA ALA A 3 -10.54 -1.07 -10.28
C ALA A 3 -12.04 -1.37 -10.22
N TRP A 4 -12.82 -0.51 -10.87
CA TRP A 4 -14.16 -0.87 -11.32
C TRP A 4 -14.05 -1.72 -12.59
N GLY A 5 -13.99 -3.04 -12.40
CA GLY A 5 -14.10 -4.04 -13.47
C GLY A 5 -12.86 -4.17 -14.37
N LYS A 6 -12.35 -5.41 -14.48
CA LYS A 6 -11.39 -5.94 -15.48
C LYS A 6 -10.18 -5.08 -15.95
N GLU A 7 -9.90 -3.92 -15.38
CA GLU A 7 -8.66 -3.18 -15.62
C GLU A 7 -7.60 -3.53 -14.57
N LYS A 8 -6.34 -3.57 -15.00
CA LYS A 8 -5.17 -3.77 -14.14
C LYS A 8 -5.16 -2.70 -13.06
N SER A 9 -5.57 -3.10 -11.85
CA SER A 9 -5.68 -2.18 -10.73
C SER A 9 -4.33 -1.53 -10.42
N ARG A 10 -4.35 -0.22 -10.23
CA ARG A 10 -3.21 0.54 -9.72
C ARG A 10 -3.41 0.76 -8.23
N SER A 11 -2.32 0.73 -7.47
CA SER A 11 -2.35 1.13 -6.07
C SER A 11 -2.26 2.66 -6.02
N ASP A 12 -3.37 3.30 -5.66
CA ASP A 12 -3.43 4.76 -5.53
C ASP A 12 -2.91 5.26 -4.17
N THR A 13 -2.86 4.37 -3.18
CA THR A 13 -2.33 4.64 -1.83
C THR A 13 -1.45 3.47 -1.39
N ILE A 14 -0.20 3.78 -1.03
CA ILE A 14 0.74 2.84 -0.42
C ILE A 14 1.07 3.37 0.98
N MET A 15 0.79 2.58 2.01
CA MET A 15 1.13 2.91 3.39
C MET A 15 1.94 1.76 4.01
N ILE A 16 2.98 2.11 4.75
CA ILE A 16 3.77 1.20 5.56
C ILE A 16 3.40 1.44 7.01
N ALA A 17 2.93 0.38 7.67
CA ALA A 17 2.72 0.34 9.10
C ALA A 17 3.87 -0.42 9.76
N HIS A 18 4.53 0.21 10.73
CA HIS A 18 5.57 -0.40 11.54
C HIS A 18 5.17 -0.34 12.99
N PHE A 19 4.94 -1.50 13.59
CA PHE A 19 4.71 -1.66 15.01
C PHE A 19 6.00 -2.10 15.71
N ASN A 20 6.45 -1.34 16.70
CA ASN A 20 7.57 -1.68 17.56
C ASN A 20 7.02 -2.17 18.90
N GLU A 21 7.04 -3.48 19.11
CA GLU A 21 6.51 -4.14 20.32
C GLU A 21 7.20 -3.67 21.59
N ASP A 22 8.54 -3.63 21.59
CA ASP A 22 9.36 -3.26 22.76
C ASP A 22 9.02 -1.87 23.32
N LYS A 23 8.67 -0.93 22.42
CA LYS A 23 8.34 0.45 22.77
C LYS A 23 6.84 0.73 22.77
N GLY A 24 6.01 -0.22 22.35
CA GLY A 24 4.57 -0.04 22.15
C GLY A 24 4.23 1.07 21.16
N THR A 25 5.10 1.37 20.19
CA THR A 25 4.89 2.49 19.24
C THR A 25 4.44 2.00 17.88
N LEU A 26 3.41 2.61 17.32
CA LEU A 26 2.99 2.45 15.93
C LEU A 26 3.47 3.64 15.10
N LYS A 27 4.14 3.37 13.98
CA LYS A 27 4.52 4.38 12.99
C LYS A 27 3.83 4.06 11.67
N LEU A 28 3.20 5.07 11.08
CA LEU A 28 2.63 5.00 9.74
C LEU A 28 3.43 5.90 8.82
N THR A 29 3.76 5.40 7.64
CA THR A 29 4.49 6.14 6.61
C THR A 29 3.81 5.94 5.26
N SER A 30 3.34 7.03 4.67
CA SER A 30 2.72 7.01 3.35
C SER A 30 3.78 7.19 2.27
N ILE A 31 3.75 6.35 1.24
CA ILE A 31 4.55 6.51 0.04
C ILE A 31 3.65 7.09 -1.06
N MET A 32 4.09 8.19 -1.66
CA MET A 32 3.34 8.83 -2.74
C MET A 32 3.31 7.95 -3.99
N ARG A 33 2.14 7.79 -4.61
CA ARG A 33 1.91 6.89 -5.77
C ARG A 33 2.86 7.13 -6.96
N ASP A 34 3.33 8.38 -7.09
CA ASP A 34 4.12 8.88 -8.20
C ASP A 34 5.63 8.96 -7.89
N CYS A 35 6.07 8.42 -6.74
CA CYS A 35 7.49 8.30 -6.44
C CYS A 35 8.23 7.60 -7.59
N TYR A 36 9.25 8.27 -8.12
CA TYR A 36 10.06 7.76 -9.22
C TYR A 36 11.18 6.88 -8.65
N VAL A 37 11.05 5.57 -8.85
CA VAL A 37 11.84 4.53 -8.20
C VAL A 37 12.35 3.50 -9.20
N GLU A 38 13.42 2.80 -8.86
CA GLU A 38 13.91 1.66 -9.63
C GLU A 38 13.02 0.45 -9.37
N ILE A 39 12.37 -0.10 -10.40
CA ILE A 39 11.53 -1.29 -10.27
C ILE A 39 12.32 -2.51 -10.78
N PRO A 40 12.51 -3.56 -9.95
CA PRO A 40 13.22 -4.77 -10.36
C PRO A 40 12.69 -5.35 -11.68
N GLY A 41 13.56 -5.49 -12.68
CA GLY A 41 13.20 -6.04 -13.99
C GLY A 41 12.44 -5.10 -14.94
N TYR A 42 12.13 -3.86 -14.53
CA TYR A 42 11.37 -2.90 -15.35
C TYR A 42 12.05 -1.53 -15.50
N GLY A 43 13.11 -1.23 -14.75
CA GLY A 43 13.78 0.06 -14.81
C GLY A 43 13.10 1.13 -13.95
N LYS A 44 13.47 2.41 -14.16
CA LYS A 44 12.89 3.53 -13.40
C LYS A 44 11.50 3.93 -13.86
N HIS A 45 10.54 3.82 -12.94
CA HIS A 45 9.14 4.18 -13.17
C HIS A 45 8.48 4.71 -11.89
N LYS A 46 7.23 5.16 -12.01
CA LYS A 46 6.38 5.48 -10.86
C LYS A 46 6.09 4.21 -10.05
N ILE A 47 6.18 4.28 -8.73
CA ILE A 47 6.03 3.11 -7.85
C ILE A 47 4.68 2.39 -8.00
N ASN A 48 3.59 3.12 -8.29
CA ASN A 48 2.27 2.51 -8.54
C ASN A 48 2.27 1.53 -9.73
N SER A 49 3.20 1.67 -10.66
CA SER A 49 3.33 0.76 -11.80
C SER A 49 3.88 -0.61 -11.40
N ALA A 50 4.61 -0.72 -10.28
CA ALA A 50 5.05 -2.00 -9.73
C ALA A 50 3.84 -2.89 -9.39
N PHE A 51 2.81 -2.31 -8.77
CA PHE A 51 1.59 -3.05 -8.42
C PHE A 51 0.85 -3.57 -9.66
N ALA A 52 0.70 -2.75 -10.69
CA ALA A 52 0.03 -3.16 -11.93
C ALA A 52 0.83 -4.19 -12.76
N ARG A 53 2.14 -4.31 -12.53
CA ARG A 53 3.05 -5.20 -13.28
C ARG A 53 3.27 -6.54 -12.58
N GLY A 54 3.50 -6.52 -11.27
CA GLY A 54 3.87 -7.70 -10.49
C GLY A 54 3.18 -7.80 -9.14
N GLY A 55 2.10 -7.03 -8.93
CA GLY A 55 1.28 -7.11 -7.73
C GLY A 55 2.03 -6.69 -6.46
N PRO A 56 1.59 -7.16 -5.28
CA PRO A 56 2.17 -6.78 -3.99
C PRO A 56 3.63 -7.21 -3.83
N GLU A 57 4.02 -8.35 -4.41
CA GLU A 57 5.37 -8.90 -4.29
C GLU A 57 6.40 -7.98 -4.96
N LEU A 58 6.11 -7.53 -6.19
CA LEU A 58 6.99 -6.59 -6.87
C LEU A 58 7.05 -5.22 -6.17
N VAL A 59 5.94 -4.78 -5.55
CA VAL A 59 5.94 -3.57 -4.73
C VAL A 59 6.85 -3.74 -3.51
N SER A 60 6.78 -4.89 -2.83
CA SER A 60 7.64 -5.18 -1.68
C SER A 60 9.12 -5.14 -2.06
N GLN A 61 9.49 -5.81 -3.15
CA GLN A 61 10.86 -5.80 -3.67
C GLN A 61 11.31 -4.38 -4.08
N THR A 62 10.42 -3.61 -4.71
CA THR A 62 10.69 -2.21 -5.07
C THR A 62 10.94 -1.38 -3.81
N ILE A 63 10.15 -1.54 -2.76
CA ILE A 63 10.32 -0.82 -1.49
C ILE A 63 11.65 -1.22 -0.83
N LYS A 64 11.96 -2.52 -0.77
CA LYS A 64 13.22 -3.01 -0.24
C LYS A 64 14.42 -2.45 -0.99
N GLN A 65 14.39 -2.42 -2.32
CA GLN A 65 15.51 -1.94 -3.12
C GLN A 65 15.73 -0.42 -3.02
N ASN A 66 14.65 0.37 -2.93
CA ASN A 66 14.76 1.83 -2.95
C ASN A 66 14.86 2.47 -1.56
N PHE A 67 14.31 1.84 -0.53
CA PHE A 67 14.23 2.40 0.82
C PHE A 67 14.89 1.51 1.89
N ASP A 68 15.41 0.33 1.52
CA ASP A 68 15.97 -0.68 2.43
C ASP A 68 15.01 -1.20 3.51
N ILE A 69 13.70 -1.04 3.28
CA ILE A 69 12.65 -1.50 4.20
C ILE A 69 12.22 -2.91 3.80
N ASP A 70 12.36 -3.86 4.72
CA ASP A 70 11.94 -5.24 4.52
C ASP A 70 10.53 -5.47 5.08
N LEU A 71 9.55 -5.56 4.16
CA LEU A 71 8.15 -5.72 4.51
C LEU A 71 7.83 -7.19 4.80
N GLN A 72 7.40 -7.45 6.04
CA GLN A 72 7.07 -8.80 6.48
C GLN A 72 5.68 -9.25 6.01
N TYR A 73 4.74 -8.30 5.92
CA TYR A 73 3.35 -8.56 5.58
C TYR A 73 2.81 -7.45 4.68
N TYR A 74 1.81 -7.78 3.87
CA TYR A 74 1.04 -6.83 3.10
C TYR A 74 -0.46 -7.10 3.24
N ALA A 75 -1.25 -6.05 3.22
CA ALA A 75 -2.70 -6.11 3.12
C ALA A 75 -3.12 -5.30 1.89
N ILE A 76 -3.99 -5.86 1.06
CA ILE A 76 -4.56 -5.18 -0.10
C ILE A 76 -6.03 -4.94 0.21
N VAL A 77 -6.43 -3.68 0.17
CA VAL A 77 -7.81 -3.26 0.42
C VAL A 77 -8.30 -2.50 -0.81
N ASP A 78 -9.42 -2.94 -1.36
CA ASP A 78 -10.19 -2.20 -2.35
C ASP A 78 -11.21 -1.29 -1.67
N PHE A 79 -11.84 -0.38 -2.41
CA PHE A 79 -12.77 0.57 -1.80
C PHE A 79 -13.96 -0.12 -1.14
N GLN A 80 -14.49 -1.15 -1.78
CA GLN A 80 -15.66 -1.87 -1.28
C GLN A 80 -15.35 -2.60 0.04
N GLY A 81 -14.18 -3.24 0.13
CA GLY A 81 -13.71 -3.87 1.36
C GLY A 81 -13.39 -2.85 2.45
N PHE A 82 -12.91 -1.66 2.08
CA PHE A 82 -12.70 -0.57 3.04
C PHE A 82 -14.03 -0.06 3.62
N GLU A 83 -15.03 0.20 2.79
CA GLU A 83 -16.37 0.62 3.23
C GLU A 83 -16.97 -0.39 4.21
N GLN A 84 -16.97 -1.68 3.84
CA GLN A 84 -17.47 -2.75 4.71
C GLN A 84 -16.73 -2.84 6.04
N LEU A 85 -15.40 -2.72 6.02
CA LEU A 85 -14.59 -2.74 7.24
C LEU A 85 -14.91 -1.56 8.15
N VAL A 86 -15.10 -0.37 7.58
CA VAL A 86 -15.46 0.83 8.35
C VAL A 86 -16.85 0.68 8.96
N ASP A 87 -17.83 0.18 8.20
CA ASP A 87 -19.20 -0.02 8.68
C ASP A 87 -19.28 -1.06 9.81
N GLU A 88 -18.49 -2.14 9.72
CA GLU A 88 -18.44 -3.19 10.75
C GLU A 88 -17.67 -2.74 12.00
N ALA A 89 -16.53 -2.08 11.84
CA ALA A 89 -15.69 -1.64 12.95
C ALA A 89 -16.24 -0.38 13.65
N PHE A 90 -16.92 0.49 12.90
CA PHE A 90 -17.42 1.79 13.36
C PHE A 90 -18.87 2.01 12.88
N PRO A 91 -19.85 1.25 13.42
CA PRO A 91 -21.25 1.35 12.99
C PRO A 91 -21.86 2.74 13.24
N ASP A 92 -21.31 3.52 14.17
CA ASP A 92 -21.71 4.90 14.45
C ASP A 92 -20.97 5.95 13.59
N GLY A 93 -20.10 5.50 12.67
CA GLY A 93 -19.30 6.33 11.79
C GLY A 93 -17.96 6.81 12.39
N VAL A 94 -17.06 7.25 11.51
CA VAL A 94 -15.74 7.79 11.88
C VAL A 94 -15.80 9.32 11.91
N LYS A 95 -15.41 9.93 13.03
CA LYS A 95 -15.28 11.39 13.12
C LYS A 95 -14.06 11.88 12.34
N ILE A 96 -14.28 12.79 11.40
CA ILE A 96 -13.22 13.49 10.66
C ILE A 96 -13.30 14.98 11.02
N ASN A 97 -12.16 15.56 11.39
CA ASN A 97 -12.02 16.98 11.73
C ASN A 97 -11.56 17.81 10.55
#